data_AF-A0A357HDL8-F1
#
_entry.id   AF-A0A357HDL8-F1
#
_cell.length_a   1.000
_cell.length_b   1.000
_cell.length_c   1.000
_cell.angle_alpha   90.00
_cell.angle_beta   90.00
_cell.angle_gamma   90.00
#
_symmetry.space_group_name_H-M   'P 1'
#
loop_
_entity.id
_entity.type
_entity.pdbx_description
1 polymer ?
#
loop_
_entity_poly.entity_id
_entity_poly.type
_entity_poly.pdbx_seq_one_letter_code
_entity_poly.pdbx_strand_id
1 'polypeptide(L)' 'MLVSIFNPKSPLHDGAVIIQNEIIEAAACILPLTESSTVDPAMGTRHRAALGITEETDA' A
#
# COMPACT_ATOMS: atom_id res chain seq x y z
N MET A 1 7.14 15.76 -0.24
CA MET A 1 5.78 15.44 0.24
C MET A 1 5.63 13.96 0.61
N LEU A 2 5.84 13.01 -0.30
CA LEU A 2 5.71 11.56 0.00
C LEU A 2 6.56 11.08 1.18
N VAL A 3 7.82 11.54 1.29
CA VAL A 3 8.72 11.22 2.41
C VAL A 3 8.13 11.67 3.76
N SER A 4 7.39 12.78 3.79
CA SER A 4 6.74 13.28 4.99
C SER A 4 5.54 12.41 5.40
N ILE A 5 4.79 11.87 4.43
CA ILE A 5 3.68 10.95 4.68
C ILE A 5 4.21 9.66 5.31
N PHE A 6 5.25 9.06 4.73
CA PHE A 6 5.85 7.81 5.22
C PHE A 6 6.87 7.98 6.36
N ASN A 7 6.97 9.18 6.95
CA ASN A 7 7.75 9.36 8.18
C ASN A 7 7.08 8.54 9.30
N PRO A 8 7.78 7.64 10.01
CA PRO A 8 7.17 6.80 11.07
C PRO A 8 6.48 7.57 12.20
N LYS A 9 6.80 8.87 12.37
CA LYS A 9 6.13 9.74 13.37
C LYS A 9 4.84 10.38 12.85
N SER A 10 4.59 10.31 11.54
CA SER A 10 3.39 10.86 10.91
C SER A 10 2.18 9.98 11.21
N PRO A 11 1.00 10.54 11.51
CA PRO A 11 -0.22 9.73 11.65
C PRO A 11 -0.65 9.07 10.33
N LEU A 12 -0.11 9.50 9.18
CA LEU A 12 -0.47 8.99 7.85
C LEU A 12 0.45 7.88 7.32
N HIS A 13 1.47 7.47 8.09
CA HIS A 13 2.54 6.60 7.59
C HIS A 13 2.12 5.13 7.43
N ASP A 14 1.04 4.73 8.08
CA ASP A 14 0.60 3.34 8.12
C ASP A 14 -0.55 3.11 7.14
N GLY A 15 -0.27 2.38 6.08
CA GLY A 15 -1.16 2.15 4.95
C GLY A 15 -0.56 2.59 3.62
N ALA A 16 -1.39 2.57 2.58
CA ALA A 16 -1.03 2.95 1.23
C ALA A 16 -1.34 4.43 0.93
N VAL A 17 -0.68 4.95 -0.10
CA VAL A 17 -0.99 6.25 -0.70
C VAL A 17 -1.60 5.98 -2.08
N ILE A 18 -2.76 6.57 -2.36
CA ILE A 18 -3.42 6.49 -3.66
C ILE A 18 -3.09 7.77 -4.44
N ILE A 19 -2.56 7.59 -5.64
CA ILE A 19 -2.22 8.69 -6.55
C ILE A 19 -3.09 8.56 -7.80
N GLN A 20 -3.79 9.63 -8.14
CA GLN A 20 -4.58 9.71 -9.36
C GLN A 20 -4.33 11.06 -10.03
N ASN A 21 -4.13 11.06 -11.35
CA ASN A 21 -3.92 12.29 -12.12
C ASN A 21 -2.82 13.21 -11.53
N GLU A 22 -1.70 12.62 -11.10
CA GLU A 22 -0.55 13.32 -10.47
C GLU A 22 -0.85 13.95 -9.09
N ILE A 23 -2.01 13.66 -8.50
CA ILE A 23 -2.44 14.17 -7.19
C ILE A 23 -2.48 13.02 -6.18
N ILE A 24 -2.13 13.30 -4.93
CA ILE A 24 -2.38 12.37 -3.82
C ILE A 24 -3.85 12.51 -3.41
N GLU A 25 -4.66 11.52 -3.77
CA GLU A 25 -6.09 11.47 -3.42
C GLU A 25 -6.29 11.06 -1.96
N ALA A 26 -5.47 10.12 -1.48
CA ALA A 26 -5.57 9.61 -0.12
C ALA A 26 -4.24 9.04 0.41
N ALA A 27 -4.13 8.98 1.74
CA ALA A 27 -3.03 8.34 2.46
C ALA A 27 -3.59 7.51 3.63
N ALA A 28 -2.77 6.62 4.19
CA ALA A 28 -3.16 5.65 5.21
C ALA A 28 -4.31 4.71 4.78
N CYS A 29 -4.40 4.41 3.48
CA CYS A 29 -5.42 3.51 2.95
C CYS A 29 -5.12 2.06 3.31
N ILE A 30 -6.15 1.30 3.69
CA ILE A 30 -6.07 -0.14 3.88
C ILE A 30 -6.39 -0.81 2.55
N LEU A 31 -5.48 -1.65 2.07
CA LEU A 31 -5.64 -2.41 0.82
C LEU A 31 -5.94 -3.88 1.11
N PRO A 32 -6.60 -4.60 0.19
CA PRO A 32 -6.74 -6.05 0.29
C PRO A 32 -5.37 -6.72 0.33
N LEU A 33 -5.25 -7.79 1.11
CA LEU A 33 -4.04 -8.60 1.17
C LEU A 33 -4.23 -9.82 0.28
N THR A 34 -3.25 -10.12 -0.57
CA THR A 34 -3.27 -11.39 -1.32
C THR A 34 -3.34 -12.58 -0.36
N GLU A 35 -4.15 -13.57 -0.71
CA GLU A 35 -4.22 -14.86 -0.02
C GLU A 35 -3.39 -15.94 -0.72
N SER A 36 -2.65 -15.58 -1.78
CA SER A 36 -1.85 -16.52 -2.54
C SER A 36 -0.82 -17.24 -1.65
N SER A 37 -0.77 -18.56 -1.79
CA SER A 37 0.18 -19.45 -1.11
C SER A 37 1.55 -19.48 -1.79
N THR A 38 1.69 -18.84 -2.95
CA THR A 38 2.96 -18.78 -3.72
C THR A 38 3.83 -17.58 -3.36
N VAL A 39 3.38 -16.72 -2.44
CA VAL A 39 4.13 -15.55 -1.98
C VAL A 39 5.29 -16.00 -1.09
N ASP A 40 6.46 -15.40 -1.30
CA ASP A 40 7.64 -15.63 -0.46
C ASP A 40 7.31 -15.38 1.03
N PRO A 41 7.58 -16.35 1.93
CA PRO A 41 7.33 -16.20 3.37
C PRO A 41 8.02 -15.00 4.04
N ALA A 42 9.09 -14.46 3.45
CA ALA A 42 9.77 -13.26 3.96
C ALA A 42 9.00 -11.95 3.66
N MET A 43 8.00 -11.98 2.78
CA MET A 43 7.21 -10.81 2.41
C MET A 43 6.24 -10.39 3.52
N GLY A 44 6.50 -9.22 4.11
CA GLY A 44 5.61 -8.62 5.11
C GLY A 44 4.29 -8.08 4.56
N THR A 45 3.45 -7.55 5.46
CA THR A 45 2.09 -7.06 5.16
C THR A 45 2.00 -6.08 4.01
N ARG A 46 2.94 -5.13 3.88
CA ARG A 46 2.95 -4.15 2.77
C ARG A 46 3.12 -4.81 1.40
N HIS A 47 3.92 -5.87 1.29
CA HIS A 47 4.08 -6.61 0.04
C HIS A 47 2.78 -7.36 -0.31
N ARG A 48 2.16 -8.01 0.68
CA ARG A 48 0.89 -8.70 0.48
C ARG A 48 -0.24 -7.75 0.08
N ALA A 49 -0.23 -6.54 0.64
CA ALA A 49 -1.15 -5.45 0.27
C ALA A 49 -0.91 -4.96 -1.17
N ALA A 50 0.35 -4.79 -1.55
CA ALA A 50 0.72 -4.38 -2.91
C ALA A 50 0.33 -5.45 -3.96
N LEU A 51 0.49 -6.73 -3.64
CA LEU A 51 0.04 -7.82 -4.52
C LEU A 51 -1.49 -7.90 -4.56
N GLY A 52 -2.15 -7.84 -3.40
CA GLY A 52 -3.61 -7.96 -3.31
C GLY A 52 -4.34 -6.88 -4.11
N ILE A 53 -3.86 -5.63 -4.12
CA ILE A 53 -4.49 -4.58 -4.94
C ILE A 53 -4.36 -4.86 -6.44
N THR A 54 -3.22 -5.38 -6.91
CA THR A 54 -3.01 -5.73 -8.33
C THR A 54 -3.79 -6.95 -8.79
N GLU A 55 -4.35 -7.74 -7.86
CA GLU A 55 -5.24 -8.86 -8.19
C GLU A 55 -6.67 -8.38 -8.50
N GLU A 56 -7.06 -7.22 -7.96
CA GLU A 56 -8.42 -6.66 -8.11
C GLU A 56 -8.48 -5.48 -9.09
N THR A 57 -7.36 -4.82 -9.37
CA THR A 57 -7.29 -3.61 -10.21
C THR A 57 -6.10 -3.64 -11.17
N ASP A 58 -6.07 -2.71 -12.13
CA ASP A 58 -4.98 -2.49 -13.09
C ASP A 58 -3.93 -1.47 -12.60
N ALA A 59 -3.89 -1.22 -11.29
CA ALA A 59 -2.97 -0.30 -10.64
C ALA A 59 -1.49 -0.73 -10.74
#